data_AF-A0A4Q5XDG9-F1
#
_entry.id   AF-A0A4Q5XDG9-F1
#
_cell.length_a   1.000
_cell.length_b   1.000
_cell.length_c   1.000
_cell.angle_alpha   90.00
_cell.angle_beta   90.00
_cell.angle_gamma   90.00
#
_symmetry.space_group_name_H-M   'P 1'
#
loop_
_entity.id
_entity.type
_entity.pdbx_description
1 polymer ?
#
loop_
_entity_poly.entity_id
_entity_poly.type
_entity_poly.pdbx_seq_one_letter_code
_entity_poly.pdbx_strand_id
1 'polypeptide(L)'
;MTAGPDYVASADDLRQTLGPLGAPDLLLLAAHALRVGSLEYALALSELAVDGSEPALVLTRAAALFGLGRHAEARRLVADVRRGHPDHLAAMFYGAQMAAHEGDTAEAIALLVGTLERFPDFPGAAGMLAALRFPGPTYRDVLARVHELLRPRSYLEIGVETGATLALAKHAERVIGVDPEDAKLRRELLPSHARVFQQTSDAFFASTSRAEALGEHPLELAFIDGMHLFEHALRDFINVEAWCAPGSTILLHDCVPLLPPTASRERRTKFWVGDVWKVVSILRERRPELRVRIVATAPSGLCVVRGLDPKSTVLRDQLGEIVERYRDYPYPASGLDVPSGFELVPATSAGLSRALS
;
A
#
# COMPACT_ATOMS: atom_id res chain seq x y z
N MET A 1 -15.79 -28.89 -9.70
CA MET A 1 -16.82 -29.92 -9.43
C MET A 1 -16.40 -30.64 -8.18
N THR A 2 -16.96 -30.28 -7.04
CA THR A 2 -16.83 -31.04 -5.80
C THR A 2 -18.08 -31.91 -5.71
N ALA A 3 -17.93 -33.17 -5.32
CA ALA A 3 -19.08 -34.03 -5.07
C ALA A 3 -19.95 -33.40 -3.96
N GLY A 4 -21.28 -33.53 -4.05
CA GLY A 4 -22.20 -32.96 -3.08
C GLY A 4 -21.97 -33.48 -1.65
N PRO A 5 -22.60 -32.87 -0.63
CA PRO A 5 -22.42 -33.23 0.79
C PRO A 5 -22.66 -34.71 1.09
N ASP A 6 -23.47 -35.40 0.28
CA ASP A 6 -23.77 -36.84 0.40
C ASP A 6 -22.57 -37.76 0.07
N TYR A 7 -21.47 -37.22 -0.48
CA TYR A 7 -20.26 -37.98 -0.84
C TYR A 7 -19.06 -37.69 0.07
N VAL A 8 -19.26 -36.96 1.18
CA VAL A 8 -18.20 -36.71 2.16
C VAL A 8 -18.09 -37.90 3.10
N ALA A 9 -17.13 -38.78 2.82
CA ALA A 9 -16.79 -39.91 3.69
C ALA A 9 -16.25 -39.42 5.05
N SER A 10 -16.60 -40.12 6.13
CA SER A 10 -16.08 -39.80 7.47
C SER A 10 -14.56 -39.99 7.51
N ALA A 11 -13.88 -39.41 8.51
CA ALA A 11 -12.46 -39.64 8.70
C ALA A 11 -12.12 -41.14 8.76
N ASP A 12 -12.96 -41.95 9.42
CA ASP A 12 -12.76 -43.40 9.52
C ASP A 12 -12.93 -44.11 8.16
N ASP A 13 -13.94 -43.72 7.37
CA ASP A 13 -14.16 -44.27 6.03
C ASP A 13 -12.99 -43.92 5.08
N LEU A 14 -12.46 -42.70 5.21
CA LEU A 14 -11.30 -42.25 4.43
C LEU A 14 -10.03 -43.01 4.82
N ARG A 15 -9.78 -43.30 6.10
CA ARG A 15 -8.64 -44.15 6.52
C ARG A 15 -8.75 -45.55 5.93
N GLN A 16 -9.94 -46.13 5.93
CA GLN A 16 -10.16 -47.46 5.34
C GLN A 16 -9.94 -47.46 3.82
N THR A 17 -10.35 -46.39 3.13
CA THR A 17 -10.29 -46.29 1.67
C THR A 17 -8.91 -45.92 1.14
N LEU A 18 -8.24 -44.96 1.77
CA LEU A 18 -6.97 -44.40 1.28
C LEU A 18 -5.73 -45.19 1.75
N GLY A 19 -5.88 -46.06 2.76
CA GLY A 19 -4.73 -46.72 3.40
C GLY A 19 -3.85 -45.75 4.20
N PRO A 20 -2.66 -46.17 4.65
CA PRO A 20 -1.78 -45.33 5.44
C PRO A 20 -1.07 -44.29 4.55
N LEU A 21 -1.63 -43.09 4.47
CA LEU A 21 -0.97 -41.94 3.85
C LEU A 21 -0.05 -41.25 4.85
N GLY A 22 1.10 -40.77 4.36
CA GLY A 22 2.02 -39.94 5.13
C GLY A 22 1.51 -38.51 5.31
N ALA A 23 2.06 -37.79 6.27
CA ALA A 23 1.72 -36.38 6.51
C ALA A 23 1.85 -35.46 5.27
N PRO A 24 2.86 -35.61 4.39
CA PRO A 24 2.95 -34.78 3.17
C PRO A 24 1.80 -35.00 2.18
N ASP A 25 1.38 -36.25 1.97
CA ASP A 25 0.28 -36.59 1.05
C ASP A 25 -1.05 -36.08 1.60
N LEU A 26 -1.29 -36.28 2.91
CA LEU A 26 -2.45 -35.73 3.60
C LEU A 26 -2.51 -34.20 3.50
N LEU A 27 -1.37 -33.52 3.69
CA LEU A 27 -1.28 -32.07 3.58
C LEU A 27 -1.60 -31.60 2.16
N LEU A 28 -1.02 -32.25 1.15
CA LEU A 28 -1.24 -31.91 -0.26
C LEU A 28 -2.72 -32.03 -0.64
N LEU A 29 -3.36 -33.14 -0.24
CA LEU A 29 -4.78 -33.39 -0.51
C LEU A 29 -5.68 -32.43 0.26
N ALA A 30 -5.40 -32.19 1.55
CA ALA A 30 -6.20 -31.29 2.38
C ALA A 30 -6.09 -29.82 1.92
N ALA A 31 -4.88 -29.36 1.58
CA ALA A 31 -4.67 -28.02 1.01
C ALA A 31 -5.36 -27.87 -0.36
N HIS A 32 -5.35 -28.91 -1.20
CA HIS A 32 -6.11 -28.91 -2.45
C HIS A 32 -7.62 -28.82 -2.19
N ALA A 33 -8.13 -29.59 -1.23
CA ALA A 33 -9.54 -29.58 -0.82
C ALA A 33 -9.97 -28.18 -0.33
N LEU A 34 -9.17 -27.51 0.50
CA LEU A 34 -9.40 -26.11 0.90
C LEU A 34 -9.50 -25.18 -0.31
N ARG A 35 -8.54 -25.28 -1.25
CA ARG A 35 -8.47 -24.42 -2.44
C ARG A 35 -9.70 -24.54 -3.33
N VAL A 36 -10.33 -25.73 -3.39
CA VAL A 36 -11.54 -25.96 -4.18
C VAL A 36 -12.84 -25.79 -3.38
N GLY A 37 -12.75 -25.39 -2.11
CA GLY A 37 -13.89 -25.14 -1.24
C GLY A 37 -14.52 -26.39 -0.62
N SER A 38 -13.86 -27.54 -0.67
CA SER A 38 -14.31 -28.78 -0.01
C SER A 38 -13.86 -28.81 1.45
N LEU A 39 -14.50 -28.00 2.28
CA LEU A 39 -14.06 -27.73 3.65
C LEU A 39 -14.19 -28.96 4.57
N GLU A 40 -15.29 -29.70 4.49
CA GLU A 40 -15.51 -30.92 5.28
C GLU A 40 -14.51 -32.01 4.91
N TYR A 41 -14.19 -32.12 3.62
CA TYR A 41 -13.19 -33.07 3.13
C TYR A 41 -11.77 -32.67 3.57
N ALA A 42 -11.44 -31.38 3.50
CA ALA A 42 -10.17 -30.86 4.03
C ALA A 42 -10.02 -31.13 5.53
N LEU A 43 -11.10 -30.91 6.29
CA LEU A 43 -11.15 -31.21 7.72
C LEU A 43 -10.90 -32.70 7.97
N ALA A 44 -11.64 -33.59 7.31
CA ALA A 44 -11.51 -35.03 7.48
C ALA A 44 -10.09 -35.52 7.15
N LEU A 45 -9.51 -35.07 6.03
CA LEU A 45 -8.12 -35.40 5.64
C LEU A 45 -7.09 -34.92 6.68
N SER A 46 -7.27 -33.71 7.21
CA SER A 46 -6.35 -33.15 8.22
C SER A 46 -6.41 -33.89 9.57
N GLU A 47 -7.51 -34.59 9.86
CA GLU A 47 -7.70 -35.40 11.07
C GLU A 47 -7.19 -36.85 10.94
N LEU A 48 -6.75 -37.25 9.75
CA LEU A 48 -6.20 -38.60 9.53
C LEU A 48 -4.80 -38.77 10.09
N ALA A 49 -4.06 -37.68 10.29
CA ALA A 49 -2.70 -37.72 10.76
C ALA A 49 -2.63 -38.25 12.20
N VAL A 50 -2.02 -39.43 12.35
CA VAL A 50 -1.91 -40.14 13.64
C VAL A 50 -1.06 -39.37 14.65
N ASP A 51 -0.07 -38.60 14.19
CA ASP A 51 0.87 -37.91 15.06
C ASP A 51 0.41 -36.53 15.54
N GLY A 52 -0.68 -35.97 14.99
CA GLY A 52 -1.38 -34.77 15.51
C GLY A 52 -0.55 -33.48 15.73
N SER A 53 0.76 -33.51 15.51
CA SER A 53 1.74 -32.50 15.91
C SER A 53 2.33 -31.72 14.74
N GLU A 54 2.11 -32.17 13.50
CA GLU A 54 2.64 -31.49 12.32
C GLU A 54 1.93 -30.13 12.13
N PRO A 55 2.62 -29.00 12.33
CA PRO A 55 1.99 -27.68 12.35
C PRO A 55 1.22 -27.36 11.08
N ALA A 56 1.72 -27.77 9.91
CA ALA A 56 1.06 -27.51 8.64
C ALA A 56 -0.32 -28.18 8.53
N LEU A 57 -0.45 -29.42 9.03
CA LEU A 57 -1.73 -30.13 9.06
C LEU A 57 -2.68 -29.53 10.09
N VAL A 58 -2.18 -29.13 11.26
CA VAL A 58 -2.99 -28.43 12.28
C VAL A 58 -3.52 -27.09 11.76
N LEU A 59 -2.70 -26.32 11.03
CA LEU A 59 -3.14 -25.07 10.41
C LEU A 59 -4.13 -25.30 9.27
N THR A 60 -3.97 -26.37 8.49
CA THR A 60 -4.94 -26.78 7.46
C THR A 60 -6.28 -27.13 8.08
N ARG A 61 -6.27 -27.89 9.19
CA ARG A 61 -7.45 -28.17 10.01
C ARG A 61 -8.12 -26.89 10.51
N ALA A 62 -7.32 -25.96 11.05
CA ALA A 62 -7.82 -24.69 11.55
C ALA A 62 -8.48 -23.86 10.44
N ALA A 63 -7.89 -23.80 9.24
CA ALA A 63 -8.49 -23.12 8.09
C ALA A 63 -9.82 -23.75 7.66
N ALA A 64 -9.91 -25.09 7.63
CA ALA A 64 -11.15 -25.79 7.31
C ALA A 64 -12.24 -25.51 8.36
N LEU A 65 -11.91 -25.63 9.65
CA LEU A 65 -12.81 -25.30 10.77
C LEU A 65 -13.30 -23.85 10.70
N PHE A 66 -12.41 -22.92 10.37
CA PHE A 66 -12.76 -21.51 10.24
C PHE A 66 -13.76 -21.30 9.11
N GLY A 67 -13.52 -21.87 7.92
CA GLY A 67 -14.47 -21.80 6.80
C GLY A 67 -15.83 -22.44 7.10
N LEU A 68 -15.88 -23.43 7.99
CA LEU A 68 -17.11 -24.08 8.48
C LEU A 68 -17.82 -23.31 9.60
N GLY A 69 -17.35 -22.11 9.96
CA GLY A 69 -17.93 -21.30 11.04
C GLY A 69 -17.52 -21.71 12.46
N ARG A 70 -16.62 -22.69 12.62
CA ARG A 70 -16.11 -23.18 13.92
C ARG A 70 -14.92 -22.33 14.39
N HIS A 71 -15.11 -21.00 14.45
CA HIS A 71 -14.00 -20.05 14.61
C HIS A 71 -13.23 -20.22 15.92
N ALA A 72 -13.91 -20.47 17.05
CA ALA A 72 -13.27 -20.63 18.35
C ALA A 72 -12.30 -21.83 18.38
N GLU A 73 -12.64 -22.92 17.70
CA GLU A 73 -11.78 -24.09 17.61
C GLU A 73 -10.58 -23.83 16.70
N ALA A 74 -10.81 -23.18 15.55
CA ALA A 74 -9.75 -22.76 14.64
C ALA A 74 -8.74 -21.83 15.32
N ARG A 75 -9.24 -20.80 16.04
CA ARG A 75 -8.44 -19.85 16.84
C ARG A 75 -7.55 -20.57 17.84
N ARG A 76 -8.10 -21.55 18.57
CA ARG A 76 -7.34 -22.33 19.56
C ARG A 76 -6.20 -23.10 18.90
N LEU A 77 -6.45 -23.80 17.79
CA LEU A 77 -5.42 -24.54 17.07
C LEU A 77 -4.29 -23.64 16.57
N VAL A 78 -4.62 -22.48 15.99
CA VAL A 78 -3.59 -21.52 15.54
C VAL A 78 -2.78 -20.98 16.71
N ALA A 79 -3.43 -20.66 17.83
CA ALA A 79 -2.76 -20.21 19.04
C ALA A 79 -1.85 -21.29 19.65
N ASP A 80 -2.27 -22.55 19.65
CA ASP A 80 -1.47 -23.69 20.08
C ASP A 80 -0.19 -23.84 19.24
N VAL A 81 -0.33 -23.80 17.90
CA VAL A 81 0.82 -23.85 16.99
C VAL A 81 1.76 -22.67 17.25
N ARG A 82 1.24 -21.46 17.43
CA ARG A 82 2.06 -20.27 17.72
C ARG A 82 2.77 -20.35 19.06
N ARG A 83 2.17 -20.98 20.08
CA ARG A 83 2.85 -21.22 21.37
C ARG A 83 3.98 -22.24 21.25
N GLY A 84 3.77 -23.32 20.49
CA GLY A 84 4.81 -24.33 20.26
C GLY A 84 5.90 -23.89 19.28
N HIS A 85 5.54 -23.04 18.32
CA HIS A 85 6.41 -22.55 17.25
C HIS A 85 6.22 -21.03 17.04
N PRO A 86 6.79 -20.17 17.91
CA PRO A 86 6.57 -18.72 17.88
C PRO A 86 6.88 -18.04 16.54
N ASP A 87 7.86 -18.57 15.81
CA ASP A 87 8.31 -18.05 14.51
C ASP A 87 7.63 -18.73 13.30
N HIS A 88 6.56 -19.50 13.50
CA HIS A 88 5.90 -20.19 12.39
C HIS A 88 5.07 -19.21 11.55
N LEU A 89 5.64 -18.72 10.44
CA LEU A 89 5.05 -17.68 9.57
C LEU A 89 3.56 -17.89 9.27
N ALA A 90 3.16 -19.10 8.84
CA ALA A 90 1.78 -19.36 8.50
C ALA A 90 0.83 -19.29 9.72
N ALA A 91 1.30 -19.65 10.91
CA ALA A 91 0.49 -19.58 12.13
C ALA A 91 0.30 -18.12 12.58
N MET A 92 1.38 -17.32 12.51
CA MET A 92 1.32 -15.88 12.78
C MET A 92 0.33 -15.19 11.83
N PHE A 93 0.44 -15.47 10.53
CA PHE A 93 -0.39 -14.84 9.52
C PHE A 93 -1.85 -15.33 9.58
N TYR A 94 -2.11 -16.63 9.77
CA TYR A 94 -3.49 -17.14 9.95
C TYR A 94 -4.14 -16.52 11.19
N GLY A 95 -3.40 -16.35 12.28
CA GLY A 95 -3.91 -15.67 13.48
C GLY A 95 -4.37 -14.26 13.16
N ALA A 96 -3.58 -13.50 12.39
CA ALA A 96 -3.96 -12.16 11.97
C ALA A 96 -5.19 -12.15 11.05
N GLN A 97 -5.26 -13.06 10.08
CA GLN A 97 -6.39 -13.19 9.16
C GLN A 97 -7.70 -13.52 9.88
N MET A 98 -7.66 -14.47 10.82
CA MET A 98 -8.82 -14.84 11.63
C MET A 98 -9.28 -13.70 12.52
N ALA A 99 -8.37 -13.01 13.21
CA ALA A 99 -8.70 -11.85 14.04
C ALA A 99 -9.35 -10.73 13.22
N ALA A 100 -8.81 -10.42 12.04
CA ALA A 100 -9.37 -9.41 11.15
C ALA A 100 -10.77 -9.78 10.65
N HIS A 101 -11.00 -11.06 10.30
CA HIS A 101 -12.32 -11.54 9.86
C HIS A 101 -13.36 -11.44 10.97
N GLU A 102 -12.97 -11.69 12.22
CA GLU A 102 -13.85 -11.54 13.39
C GLU A 102 -14.07 -10.08 13.82
N GLY A 103 -13.43 -9.12 13.14
CA GLY A 103 -13.54 -7.70 13.44
C GLY A 103 -12.57 -7.19 14.53
N ASP A 104 -11.73 -8.06 15.10
CA ASP A 104 -10.68 -7.65 16.05
C ASP A 104 -9.48 -7.08 15.30
N THR A 105 -9.64 -5.83 14.85
CA THR A 105 -8.63 -5.10 14.10
C THR A 105 -7.36 -4.84 14.92
N ALA A 106 -7.50 -4.68 16.25
CA ALA A 106 -6.38 -4.43 17.13
C ALA A 106 -5.48 -5.67 17.27
N GLU A 107 -6.07 -6.85 17.51
CA GLU A 107 -5.33 -8.11 17.54
C GLU A 107 -4.70 -8.39 16.16
N ALA A 108 -5.45 -8.19 15.08
CA ALA A 108 -4.94 -8.42 13.73
C ALA A 108 -3.70 -7.55 13.41
N ILE A 109 -3.75 -6.26 13.71
CA ILE A 109 -2.62 -5.34 13.52
C ILE A 109 -1.42 -5.79 14.37
N ALA A 110 -1.62 -6.10 15.65
CA ALA A 110 -0.54 -6.54 16.53
C ALA A 110 0.17 -7.79 15.99
N LEU A 111 -0.60 -8.76 15.48
CA LEU A 111 -0.05 -9.98 14.88
C LEU A 111 0.67 -9.72 13.55
N LEU A 112 0.18 -8.79 12.72
CA LEU A 112 0.86 -8.41 11.48
C LEU A 112 2.17 -7.67 11.74
N VAL A 113 2.21 -6.79 12.74
CA VAL A 113 3.44 -6.11 13.16
C VAL A 113 4.48 -7.14 13.60
N GLY A 114 4.12 -8.06 14.50
CA GLY A 114 5.03 -9.14 14.92
C GLY A 114 5.47 -10.03 13.75
N THR A 115 4.59 -10.28 12.77
CA THR A 115 4.95 -11.00 11.54
C THR A 115 5.99 -10.25 10.72
N LEU A 116 5.86 -8.93 10.56
CA LEU A 116 6.79 -8.10 9.79
C LEU A 116 8.10 -7.82 10.53
N GLU A 117 8.11 -7.86 11.87
CA GLU A 117 9.35 -7.82 12.65
C GLU A 117 10.22 -9.05 12.38
N ARG A 118 9.60 -10.23 12.21
CA ARG A 118 10.29 -11.48 11.94
C ARG A 118 10.54 -11.75 10.46
N PHE A 119 9.56 -11.39 9.63
CA PHE A 119 9.51 -11.64 8.19
C PHE A 119 9.23 -10.32 7.44
N PRO A 120 10.19 -9.38 7.41
CA PRO A 120 9.97 -8.01 6.94
C PRO A 120 9.56 -7.90 5.46
N ASP A 121 9.89 -8.91 4.66
CA ASP A 121 9.58 -8.96 3.23
C ASP A 121 8.40 -9.88 2.90
N PHE A 122 7.64 -10.35 3.88
CA PHE A 122 6.45 -11.15 3.62
C PHE A 122 5.31 -10.27 3.07
N PRO A 123 5.00 -10.34 1.76
CA PRO A 123 4.14 -9.36 1.10
C PRO A 123 2.69 -9.43 1.59
N GLY A 124 2.24 -10.62 2.01
CA GLY A 124 0.90 -10.83 2.53
C GLY A 124 0.62 -10.01 3.79
N ALA A 125 1.60 -9.93 4.72
CA ALA A 125 1.43 -9.17 5.94
C ALA A 125 1.48 -7.66 5.70
N ALA A 126 2.40 -7.16 4.86
CA ALA A 126 2.49 -5.73 4.56
C ALA A 126 1.23 -5.21 3.87
N GLY A 127 0.72 -5.93 2.86
CA GLY A 127 -0.51 -5.56 2.16
C GLY A 127 -1.74 -5.58 3.07
N MET A 128 -1.87 -6.60 3.93
CA MET A 128 -2.97 -6.69 4.89
C MET A 128 -2.89 -5.59 5.96
N LEU A 129 -1.69 -5.29 6.47
CA LEU A 129 -1.49 -4.21 7.44
C LEU A 129 -1.88 -2.85 6.83
N ALA A 130 -1.49 -2.59 5.58
CA ALA A 130 -1.90 -1.39 4.86
C ALA A 130 -3.42 -1.29 4.73
N ALA A 131 -4.10 -2.37 4.34
CA ALA A 131 -5.55 -2.39 4.19
C ALA A 131 -6.30 -2.16 5.51
N LEU A 132 -5.77 -2.68 6.63
CA LEU A 132 -6.36 -2.44 7.96
C LEU A 132 -6.09 -1.03 8.48
N ARG A 133 -4.90 -0.47 8.23
CA ARG A 133 -4.56 0.91 8.65
C ARG A 133 -5.26 1.97 7.79
N PHE A 134 -5.49 1.67 6.51
CA PHE A 134 -6.06 2.59 5.53
C PHE A 134 -7.24 1.93 4.80
N PRO A 135 -8.37 1.70 5.50
CA PRO A 135 -9.50 1.01 4.92
C PRO A 135 -10.18 1.88 3.84
N GLY A 136 -10.72 1.21 2.82
CA GLY A 136 -11.48 1.84 1.75
C GLY A 136 -10.81 1.69 0.38
N PRO A 137 -11.08 2.62 -0.56
CA PRO A 137 -10.51 2.56 -1.91
C PRO A 137 -8.98 2.64 -1.90
N THR A 138 -8.33 2.13 -2.94
CA THR A 138 -6.88 2.22 -3.10
C THR A 138 -6.44 3.63 -3.52
N TYR A 139 -5.15 3.96 -3.42
CA TYR A 139 -4.67 5.28 -3.85
C TYR A 139 -4.98 5.56 -5.32
N ARG A 140 -4.99 4.53 -6.17
CA ARG A 140 -5.34 4.64 -7.60
C ARG A 140 -6.81 5.01 -7.79
N ASP A 141 -7.70 4.42 -6.99
CA ASP A 141 -9.12 4.76 -7.01
C ASP A 141 -9.36 6.20 -6.51
N VAL A 142 -8.64 6.62 -5.46
CA VAL A 142 -8.69 8.00 -4.97
C VAL A 142 -8.14 8.96 -6.02
N LEU A 143 -7.01 8.66 -6.66
CA LEU A 143 -6.43 9.47 -7.73
C LEU A 143 -7.38 9.58 -8.93
N ALA A 144 -8.00 8.48 -9.34
CA ALA A 144 -9.02 8.48 -10.38
C ALA A 144 -10.20 9.40 -10.02
N ARG A 145 -10.65 9.35 -8.76
CA ARG A 145 -11.70 10.25 -8.26
C ARG A 145 -11.26 11.71 -8.25
N VAL A 146 -10.00 12.02 -7.94
CA VAL A 146 -9.45 13.39 -8.05
C VAL A 146 -9.50 13.88 -9.49
N HIS A 147 -9.09 13.06 -10.46
CA HIS A 147 -9.19 13.42 -11.89
C HIS A 147 -10.63 13.72 -12.31
N GLU A 148 -11.60 12.93 -11.88
CA GLU A 148 -13.02 13.14 -12.19
C GLU A 148 -13.61 14.39 -11.53
N LEU A 149 -13.19 14.71 -10.30
CA LEU A 149 -13.69 15.87 -9.55
C LEU A 149 -13.07 17.19 -10.04
N LEU A 150 -11.77 17.19 -10.31
CA LEU A 150 -11.04 18.40 -10.69
C LEU A 150 -11.08 18.66 -12.21
N ARG A 151 -11.17 17.60 -13.02
CA ARG A 151 -11.11 17.64 -14.50
C ARG A 151 -10.02 18.59 -15.01
N PRO A 152 -8.75 18.41 -14.56
CA PRO A 152 -7.69 19.37 -14.86
C PRO A 152 -7.41 19.40 -16.36
N ARG A 153 -7.18 20.60 -16.92
CA ARG A 153 -6.77 20.78 -18.32
C ARG A 153 -5.32 20.39 -18.55
N SER A 154 -4.49 20.48 -17.53
CA SER A 154 -3.07 20.14 -17.56
C SER A 154 -2.71 19.25 -16.37
N TYR A 155 -2.01 18.15 -16.67
CA TYR A 155 -1.58 17.17 -15.69
C TYR A 155 -0.11 16.82 -15.89
N LEU A 156 0.62 16.70 -14.77
CA LEU A 156 2.01 16.27 -14.73
C LEU A 156 2.18 15.15 -13.70
N GLU A 157 2.81 14.05 -14.09
CA GLU A 157 3.16 12.92 -13.22
C GLU A 157 4.68 12.74 -13.21
N ILE A 158 5.26 12.66 -12.02
CA ILE A 158 6.66 12.28 -11.79
C ILE A 158 6.66 10.88 -11.20
N GLY A 159 7.32 9.93 -11.87
CA GLY A 159 7.20 8.50 -11.58
C GLY A 159 5.99 7.89 -12.29
N VAL A 160 6.20 7.49 -13.54
CA VAL A 160 5.15 6.95 -14.44
C VAL A 160 5.08 5.43 -14.36
N GLU A 161 6.23 4.76 -14.19
CA GLU A 161 6.39 3.30 -14.18
C GLU A 161 5.68 2.59 -15.35
N THR A 162 4.47 2.08 -15.11
CA THR A 162 3.66 1.36 -16.11
C THR A 162 2.76 2.28 -16.93
N GLY A 163 2.55 3.52 -16.49
CA GLY A 163 1.59 4.47 -17.06
C GLY A 163 0.15 4.28 -16.59
N ALA A 164 -0.11 3.37 -15.65
CA ALA A 164 -1.47 3.07 -15.18
C ALA A 164 -2.14 4.28 -14.48
N THR A 165 -1.37 5.06 -13.71
CA THR A 165 -1.82 6.29 -13.05
C THR A 165 -1.91 7.45 -14.03
N LEU A 166 -0.90 7.61 -14.90
CA LEU A 166 -0.93 8.62 -15.97
C LEU A 166 -2.14 8.48 -16.90
N ALA A 167 -2.60 7.24 -17.15
CA ALA A 167 -3.79 6.94 -17.95
C ALA A 167 -5.11 7.48 -17.36
N LEU A 168 -5.12 7.89 -16.09
CA LEU A 168 -6.29 8.49 -15.44
C LEU A 168 -6.58 9.92 -15.95
N ALA A 169 -5.63 10.56 -16.61
CA ALA A 169 -5.72 11.93 -17.13
C ALA A 169 -6.59 12.06 -18.41
N LYS A 170 -7.77 11.43 -18.43
CA LYS A 170 -8.66 11.34 -19.60
C LYS A 170 -9.21 12.69 -20.07
N HIS A 171 -9.32 13.66 -19.17
CA HIS A 171 -9.89 14.98 -19.46
C HIS A 171 -8.86 16.08 -19.69
N ALA A 172 -7.57 15.79 -19.44
CA ALA A 172 -6.51 16.77 -19.59
C ALA A 172 -6.16 16.97 -21.07
N GLU A 173 -6.00 18.21 -21.48
CA GLU A 173 -5.52 18.62 -22.81
C GLU A 173 -3.99 18.53 -22.93
N ARG A 174 -3.30 18.57 -21.79
CA ARG A 174 -1.86 18.44 -21.66
C ARG A 174 -1.54 17.41 -20.59
N VAL A 175 -0.87 16.33 -20.99
CA VAL A 175 -0.52 15.22 -20.10
C VAL A 175 0.98 14.99 -20.22
N ILE A 176 1.70 15.23 -19.13
CA ILE A 176 3.15 15.10 -19.05
C ILE A 176 3.49 13.99 -18.06
N GLY A 177 4.26 13.01 -18.50
CA GLY A 177 4.90 12.02 -17.63
C GLY A 177 6.41 12.24 -17.60
N VAL A 178 7.03 12.12 -16.44
CA VAL A 178 8.49 12.20 -16.29
C VAL A 178 8.96 10.99 -15.51
N ASP A 179 9.81 10.18 -16.13
CA ASP A 179 10.36 8.97 -15.52
C ASP A 179 11.72 8.64 -16.14
N PRO A 180 12.78 8.37 -15.36
CA PRO A 180 14.07 7.95 -15.93
C PRO A 180 14.02 6.59 -16.64
N GLU A 181 13.05 5.73 -16.32
CA GLU A 181 12.95 4.36 -16.85
C GLU A 181 11.59 4.13 -17.54
N ASP A 182 11.62 3.75 -18.83
CA ASP A 182 10.41 3.49 -19.61
C ASP A 182 10.20 2.00 -19.93
N ALA A 183 11.02 1.09 -19.36
CA ALA A 183 11.01 -0.33 -19.68
C ALA A 183 9.67 -1.02 -19.40
N LYS A 184 8.93 -0.54 -18.40
CA LYS A 184 7.61 -1.06 -18.01
C LYS A 184 6.44 -0.28 -18.64
N LEU A 185 6.72 0.81 -19.35
CA LEU A 185 5.71 1.74 -19.82
C LEU A 185 4.79 1.08 -20.85
N ARG A 186 3.50 1.03 -20.53
CA ARG A 186 2.46 0.51 -21.42
C ARG A 186 1.82 1.66 -22.18
N ARG A 187 2.44 2.07 -23.29
CA ARG A 187 2.03 3.22 -24.12
C ARG A 187 0.59 3.10 -24.62
N GLU A 188 0.10 1.89 -24.83
CA GLU A 188 -1.27 1.59 -25.25
C GLU A 188 -2.34 1.97 -24.21
N LEU A 189 -1.97 2.19 -22.94
CA LEU A 189 -2.89 2.68 -21.91
C LEU A 189 -3.02 4.21 -21.91
N LEU A 190 -2.03 4.91 -22.46
CA LEU A 190 -1.90 6.34 -22.29
C LEU A 190 -2.84 7.10 -23.24
N PRO A 191 -3.30 8.31 -22.85
CA PRO A 191 -3.92 9.23 -23.80
C PRO A 191 -2.98 9.45 -25.00
N SER A 192 -3.54 9.50 -26.22
CA SER A 192 -2.75 9.61 -27.45
C SER A 192 -1.90 10.87 -27.55
N HIS A 193 -2.26 11.92 -26.80
CA HIS A 193 -1.55 13.19 -26.70
C HIS A 193 -0.63 13.29 -25.47
N ALA A 194 -0.49 12.22 -24.68
CA ALA A 194 0.42 12.19 -23.54
C ALA A 194 1.88 12.19 -24.01
N ARG A 195 2.71 13.00 -23.36
CA ARG A 195 4.15 13.09 -23.61
C ARG A 195 4.90 12.58 -22.39
N VAL A 196 5.64 11.49 -22.57
CA VAL A 196 6.49 10.91 -21.51
C VAL A 196 7.95 11.24 -21.81
N PHE A 197 8.62 11.88 -20.85
CA PHE A 197 10.02 12.27 -20.91
C PHE A 197 10.86 11.24 -20.16
N GLN A 198 11.72 10.53 -20.89
CA GLN A 198 12.62 9.51 -20.33
C GLN A 198 13.87 10.15 -19.71
N GLN A 199 13.73 10.73 -18.52
CA GLN A 199 14.81 11.37 -17.78
C GLN A 199 14.40 11.58 -16.31
N THR A 200 15.36 11.95 -15.47
CA THR A 200 15.05 12.35 -14.09
C THR A 200 14.24 13.65 -14.06
N SER A 201 13.45 13.85 -13.01
CA SER A 201 12.71 15.10 -12.81
C SER A 201 13.61 16.33 -12.74
N ASP A 202 14.75 16.23 -12.05
CA ASP A 202 15.77 17.28 -12.02
C ASP A 202 16.23 17.68 -13.43
N ALA A 203 16.54 16.71 -14.30
CA ALA A 203 16.95 16.98 -15.67
C ALA A 203 15.82 17.57 -16.52
N PHE A 204 14.59 17.08 -16.32
CA PHE A 204 13.40 17.61 -17.00
C PHE A 204 13.18 19.09 -16.67
N PHE A 205 13.12 19.46 -15.39
CA PHE A 205 12.89 20.84 -14.99
C PHE A 205 14.06 21.78 -15.31
N ALA A 206 15.28 21.26 -15.44
CA ALA A 206 16.44 22.04 -15.87
C ALA A 206 16.46 22.32 -17.39
N SER A 207 15.90 21.42 -18.20
CA SER A 207 16.01 21.47 -19.66
C SER A 207 14.73 21.87 -20.38
N THR A 208 13.57 21.76 -19.72
CA THR A 208 12.25 21.98 -20.31
C THR A 208 11.52 23.10 -19.58
N SER A 209 11.04 24.09 -20.33
CA SER A 209 10.21 25.15 -19.79
C SER A 209 8.74 24.71 -19.65
N ARG A 210 7.99 25.36 -18.74
CA ARG A 210 6.54 25.19 -18.63
C ARG A 210 5.83 25.38 -19.98
N ALA A 211 6.25 26.36 -20.77
CA ALA A 211 5.64 26.68 -22.05
C ALA A 211 5.85 25.55 -23.09
N GLU A 212 7.03 24.93 -23.11
CA GLU A 212 7.31 23.79 -23.99
C GLU A 212 6.53 22.53 -23.56
N ALA A 213 6.34 22.32 -22.25
CA ALA A 213 5.63 21.18 -21.71
C ALA A 213 4.09 21.33 -21.86
N LEU A 214 3.54 22.46 -21.41
CA LEU A 214 2.11 22.67 -21.19
C LEU A 214 1.49 23.72 -22.13
N GLY A 215 2.29 24.41 -22.95
CA GLY A 215 1.83 25.53 -23.77
C GLY A 215 1.42 26.71 -22.89
N GLU A 216 0.27 27.32 -23.19
CA GLU A 216 -0.22 28.49 -22.46
C GLU A 216 -0.77 28.12 -21.07
N HIS A 217 -1.18 26.87 -20.85
CA HIS A 217 -1.86 26.45 -19.63
C HIS A 217 -0.91 26.37 -18.42
N PRO A 218 -1.28 26.94 -17.25
CA PRO A 218 -0.59 26.62 -16.00
C PRO A 218 -0.82 25.14 -15.67
N LEU A 219 -0.01 24.57 -14.78
CA LEU A 219 -0.20 23.19 -14.31
C LEU A 219 -1.34 23.14 -13.29
N GLU A 220 -2.43 22.42 -13.55
CA GLU A 220 -3.63 22.39 -12.69
C GLU A 220 -3.63 21.22 -11.69
N LEU A 221 -3.09 20.06 -12.07
CA LEU A 221 -2.91 18.92 -11.20
C LEU A 221 -1.52 18.30 -11.40
N ALA A 222 -0.85 17.93 -10.31
CA ALA A 222 0.38 17.17 -10.37
C ALA A 222 0.36 15.97 -9.41
N PHE A 223 1.03 14.89 -9.78
CA PHE A 223 1.27 13.74 -8.92
C PHE A 223 2.77 13.45 -8.84
N ILE A 224 3.30 13.38 -7.63
CA ILE A 224 4.72 13.15 -7.34
C ILE A 224 4.84 11.79 -6.64
N ASP A 225 5.39 10.82 -7.37
CA ASP A 225 5.59 9.42 -6.98
C ASP A 225 6.89 8.86 -7.58
N GLY A 226 7.93 9.71 -7.58
CA GLY A 226 9.23 9.42 -8.19
C GLY A 226 10.22 8.76 -7.24
N MET A 227 11.32 9.45 -6.91
CA MET A 227 12.33 8.92 -5.99
C MET A 227 11.88 9.09 -4.53
N HIS A 228 11.93 8.02 -3.73
CA HIS A 228 11.39 8.01 -2.37
C HIS A 228 12.33 8.63 -1.31
N LEU A 229 13.27 9.49 -1.70
CA LEU A 229 14.03 10.29 -0.73
C LEU A 229 13.47 11.71 -0.69
N PHE A 230 13.28 12.23 0.51
CA PHE A 230 12.56 13.49 0.72
C PHE A 230 13.17 14.68 -0.02
N GLU A 231 14.50 14.73 -0.22
CA GLU A 231 15.13 15.85 -0.93
C GLU A 231 14.85 15.85 -2.44
N HIS A 232 14.50 14.69 -3.03
CA HIS A 232 14.04 14.62 -4.41
C HIS A 232 12.58 15.04 -4.49
N ALA A 233 11.71 14.46 -3.67
CA ALA A 233 10.30 14.82 -3.60
C ALA A 233 10.07 16.31 -3.25
N LEU A 234 10.93 16.90 -2.39
CA LEU A 234 10.87 18.33 -2.06
C LEU A 234 11.28 19.21 -3.25
N ARG A 235 12.31 18.82 -4.00
CA ARG A 235 12.69 19.55 -5.22
C ARG A 235 11.63 19.43 -6.30
N ASP A 236 11.03 18.26 -6.44
CA ASP A 236 9.88 18.03 -7.32
C ASP A 236 8.73 18.97 -6.93
N PHE A 237 8.37 19.03 -5.65
CA PHE A 237 7.35 19.97 -5.17
C PHE A 237 7.69 21.43 -5.50
N ILE A 238 8.92 21.88 -5.25
CA ILE A 238 9.38 23.25 -5.55
C ILE A 238 9.26 23.57 -7.04
N ASN A 239 9.67 22.64 -7.91
CA ASN A 239 9.64 22.82 -9.36
C ASN A 239 8.21 22.81 -9.90
N VAL A 240 7.38 21.89 -9.40
CA VAL A 240 5.97 21.76 -9.77
C VAL A 240 5.17 22.98 -9.30
N GLU A 241 5.35 23.46 -8.06
CA GLU A 241 4.66 24.65 -7.53
C GLU A 241 4.91 25.87 -8.43
N ALA A 242 6.14 26.06 -8.91
CA ALA A 242 6.50 27.16 -9.80
C ALA A 242 5.77 27.13 -11.16
N TRP A 243 5.24 25.97 -11.57
CA TRP A 243 4.46 25.82 -12.81
C TRP A 243 2.95 25.90 -12.59
N CYS A 244 2.50 25.91 -11.33
CA CYS A 244 1.09 25.89 -10.96
C CYS A 244 0.38 27.23 -11.14
N ALA A 245 -0.95 27.19 -11.07
CA ALA A 245 -1.80 28.33 -10.77
C ALA A 245 -2.17 28.32 -9.27
N PRO A 246 -2.68 29.43 -8.70
CA PRO A 246 -3.11 29.46 -7.29
C PRO A 246 -4.18 28.41 -6.94
N GLY A 247 -4.99 28.00 -7.92
CA GLY A 247 -6.03 26.97 -7.77
C GLY A 247 -5.56 25.53 -7.97
N SER A 248 -4.28 25.30 -8.25
CA SER A 248 -3.77 23.96 -8.57
C SER A 248 -3.74 23.03 -7.35
N THR A 249 -3.57 21.75 -7.62
CA THR A 249 -3.43 20.70 -6.60
C THR A 249 -2.18 19.89 -6.88
N ILE A 250 -1.35 19.67 -5.86
CA ILE A 250 -0.22 18.73 -5.92
C ILE A 250 -0.54 17.55 -5.02
N LEU A 251 -0.36 16.35 -5.54
CA LEU A 251 -0.50 15.09 -4.83
C LEU A 251 0.89 14.49 -4.59
N LEU A 252 1.15 14.02 -3.38
CA LEU A 252 2.38 13.30 -3.01
C LEU A 252 2.01 11.90 -2.51
N HIS A 253 2.65 10.86 -3.05
CA HIS A 253 2.52 9.51 -2.51
C HIS A 253 3.45 9.31 -1.29
N ASP A 254 3.36 8.15 -0.63
CA ASP A 254 4.35 7.69 0.37
C ASP A 254 4.48 8.59 1.62
N CYS A 255 3.38 9.23 1.98
CA CYS A 255 3.37 10.21 3.06
C CYS A 255 3.10 9.63 4.46
N VAL A 256 2.65 8.37 4.57
CA VAL A 256 2.38 7.69 5.84
C VAL A 256 2.93 6.25 5.80
N PRO A 257 4.19 6.04 6.20
CA PRO A 257 4.79 4.72 6.28
C PRO A 257 4.03 3.75 7.20
N LEU A 258 4.12 2.46 6.88
CA LEU A 258 3.46 1.42 7.67
C LEU A 258 4.16 1.18 9.00
N LEU A 259 5.48 1.14 8.97
CA LEU A 259 6.38 0.83 10.09
C LEU A 259 7.72 1.56 9.91
N PRO A 260 8.51 1.76 10.98
CA PRO A 260 9.80 2.45 10.91
C PRO A 260 10.77 1.87 9.86
N PRO A 261 10.89 0.53 9.66
CA PRO A 261 11.73 -0.02 8.60
C PRO A 261 11.31 0.41 7.19
N THR A 262 10.00 0.57 6.94
CA THR A 262 9.45 1.00 5.65
C THR A 262 9.69 2.48 5.37
N ALA A 263 9.92 3.28 6.42
CA ALA A 263 10.18 4.72 6.40
C ALA A 263 11.68 5.08 6.30
N SER A 264 12.55 4.07 6.24
CA SER A 264 13.99 4.26 6.31
C SER A 264 14.53 4.84 5.00
N ARG A 265 15.54 5.71 5.09
CA ARG A 265 16.20 6.30 3.92
C ARG A 265 16.84 5.25 3.02
N GLU A 266 17.54 4.30 3.61
CA GLU A 266 18.08 3.14 2.91
C GLU A 266 16.97 2.12 2.72
N ARG A 267 16.84 1.55 1.54
CA ARG A 267 15.85 0.49 1.31
C ARG A 267 16.22 -0.78 2.09
N ARG A 268 15.52 -1.03 3.20
CA ARG A 268 15.70 -2.22 4.06
C ARG A 268 14.67 -3.33 3.82
N THR A 269 13.60 -3.02 3.09
CA THR A 269 12.47 -3.93 2.84
C THR A 269 12.00 -3.81 1.39
N LYS A 270 11.30 -4.84 0.89
CA LYS A 270 10.65 -4.81 -0.42
C LYS A 270 9.53 -3.78 -0.46
N PHE A 271 8.65 -3.80 0.55
CA PHE A 271 7.69 -2.73 0.79
C PHE A 271 8.43 -1.55 1.43
N TRP A 272 8.76 -0.54 0.63
CA TRP A 272 9.58 0.59 1.03
C TRP A 272 9.03 1.87 0.45
N VAL A 273 8.71 2.82 1.34
CA VAL A 273 8.13 4.13 0.99
C VAL A 273 9.14 5.26 1.22
N GLY A 274 10.36 4.90 1.65
CA GLY A 274 11.44 5.84 1.92
C GLY A 274 11.07 6.89 2.96
N ASP A 275 11.65 8.08 2.84
CA ASP A 275 11.47 9.15 3.81
C ASP A 275 10.68 10.35 3.30
N VAL A 276 9.88 10.16 2.22
CA VAL A 276 8.99 11.18 1.61
C VAL A 276 8.04 11.83 2.62
N TRP A 277 7.58 11.09 3.63
CA TRP A 277 6.77 11.61 4.73
C TRP A 277 7.35 12.88 5.39
N LYS A 278 8.68 13.07 5.37
CA LYS A 278 9.34 14.28 5.88
C LYS A 278 8.89 15.53 5.13
N VAL A 279 8.55 15.43 3.84
CA VAL A 279 8.02 16.55 3.05
C VAL A 279 6.77 17.14 3.69
N VAL A 280 5.87 16.32 4.22
CA VAL A 280 4.67 16.80 4.93
C VAL A 280 5.05 17.63 6.16
N SER A 281 6.01 17.16 6.96
CA SER A 281 6.53 17.90 8.12
C SER A 281 7.18 19.23 7.71
N ILE A 282 7.97 19.21 6.64
CA ILE A 282 8.66 20.39 6.09
C ILE A 282 7.66 21.44 5.60
N LEU A 283 6.67 21.03 4.81
CA LEU A 283 5.65 21.94 4.27
C LEU A 283 4.88 22.62 5.40
N ARG A 284 4.47 21.86 6.42
CA ARG A 284 3.74 22.43 7.57
C ARG A 284 4.57 23.41 8.39
N GLU A 285 5.87 23.15 8.56
CA GLU A 285 6.75 24.03 9.32
C GLU A 285 7.11 25.30 8.53
N ARG A 286 7.51 25.14 7.27
CA ARG A 286 8.10 26.22 6.46
C ARG A 286 7.09 26.98 5.62
N ARG A 287 5.92 26.40 5.36
CA ARG A 287 4.84 26.96 4.54
C ARG A 287 3.48 26.73 5.23
N PRO A 288 3.27 27.26 6.45
CA PRO A 288 2.06 27.02 7.25
C PRO A 288 0.76 27.52 6.59
N GLU A 289 0.87 28.35 5.56
CA GLU A 289 -0.25 28.80 4.74
C GLU A 289 -0.77 27.75 3.74
N LEU A 290 0.04 26.73 3.43
CA LEU A 290 -0.39 25.61 2.58
C LEU A 290 -1.42 24.75 3.31
N ARG A 291 -2.45 24.32 2.57
CA ARG A 291 -3.39 23.30 3.03
C ARG A 291 -2.81 21.93 2.70
N VAL A 292 -2.31 21.23 3.72
CA VAL A 292 -1.67 19.91 3.59
C VAL A 292 -2.51 18.86 4.33
N ARG A 293 -3.20 18.01 3.59
CA ARG A 293 -4.07 16.95 4.14
C ARG A 293 -3.76 15.61 3.50
N ILE A 294 -3.89 14.52 4.26
CA ILE A 294 -3.58 13.18 3.76
C ILE A 294 -4.86 12.36 3.69
N VAL A 295 -5.21 11.89 2.50
CA VAL A 295 -6.25 10.89 2.35
C VAL A 295 -5.70 9.56 2.85
N ALA A 296 -6.33 8.99 3.86
CA ALA A 296 -5.95 7.72 4.50
C ALA A 296 -6.32 6.54 3.60
N THR A 297 -5.56 6.38 2.52
CA THR A 297 -5.73 5.34 1.49
C THR A 297 -4.52 4.41 1.45
N ALA A 298 -4.75 3.12 1.20
CA ALA A 298 -3.66 2.17 1.04
C ALA A 298 -2.81 2.47 -0.22
N PRO A 299 -1.49 2.22 -0.20
CA PRO A 299 -0.77 1.53 0.88
C PRO A 299 -0.14 2.45 1.94
N SER A 300 0.04 3.74 1.66
CA SER A 300 0.86 4.66 2.44
C SER A 300 0.30 6.09 2.53
N GLY A 301 -1.00 6.25 2.26
CA GLY A 301 -1.66 7.55 2.20
C GLY A 301 -1.34 8.35 0.93
N LEU A 302 -2.25 9.27 0.59
CA LEU A 302 -2.08 10.19 -0.53
C LEU A 302 -2.21 11.63 0.00
N CYS A 303 -1.10 12.36 0.05
CA CYS A 303 -1.09 13.73 0.53
C CYS A 303 -1.57 14.68 -0.58
N VAL A 304 -2.44 15.61 -0.21
CA VAL A 304 -3.04 16.64 -1.04
C VAL A 304 -2.56 17.99 -0.53
N VAL A 305 -1.91 18.76 -1.41
CA VAL A 305 -1.41 20.10 -1.12
C VAL A 305 -2.13 21.12 -1.99
N ARG A 306 -2.74 22.14 -1.35
CA ARG A 306 -3.40 23.29 -1.99
C ARG A 306 -2.99 24.60 -1.32
N GLY A 307 -3.41 25.73 -1.91
CA GLY A 307 -3.02 27.07 -1.44
C GLY A 307 -1.63 27.47 -1.93
N LEU A 308 -1.23 26.95 -3.09
CA LEU A 308 0.09 27.10 -3.68
C LEU A 308 0.38 28.54 -4.07
N ASP A 309 1.64 28.94 -3.95
CA ASP A 309 2.15 30.21 -4.48
C ASP A 309 3.29 29.93 -5.46
N PRO A 310 3.03 30.00 -6.79
CA PRO A 310 4.04 29.76 -7.82
C PRO A 310 5.23 30.73 -7.79
N LYS A 311 5.12 31.84 -7.05
CA LYS A 311 6.20 32.82 -6.88
C LYS A 311 6.99 32.60 -5.58
N SER A 312 6.55 31.70 -4.72
CA SER A 312 7.24 31.44 -3.46
C SER A 312 8.64 30.87 -3.71
N THR A 313 9.62 31.45 -3.03
CA THR A 313 11.01 30.96 -3.04
C THR A 313 11.42 30.35 -1.70
N VAL A 314 10.55 30.40 -0.68
CA VAL A 314 10.88 30.03 0.71
C VAL A 314 11.57 28.68 0.82
N LEU A 315 11.00 27.63 0.20
CA LEU A 315 11.56 26.28 0.24
C LEU A 315 12.85 26.14 -0.58
N ARG A 316 12.95 26.88 -1.69
CA ARG A 316 14.14 26.88 -2.55
C ARG A 316 15.32 27.55 -1.84
N ASP A 317 15.07 28.71 -1.25
CA ASP A 317 16.08 29.52 -0.56
C ASP A 317 16.60 28.82 0.70
N GLN A 318 15.75 28.01 1.35
CA GLN A 318 16.08 27.26 2.57
C GLN A 318 16.44 25.79 2.30
N LEU A 319 16.53 25.35 1.04
CA LEU A 319 16.67 23.93 0.69
C LEU A 319 17.86 23.25 1.37
N GLY A 320 19.02 23.92 1.40
CA GLY A 320 20.23 23.39 2.06
C GLY A 320 20.03 23.14 3.55
N GLU A 321 19.50 24.14 4.28
CA GLU A 321 19.20 24.04 5.72
C GLU A 321 18.16 22.93 6.00
N ILE A 322 17.11 22.85 5.18
CA ILE A 322 16.08 21.83 5.31
C ILE A 322 16.68 20.44 5.13
N VAL A 323 17.49 20.23 4.08
CA VAL A 323 18.10 18.92 3.81
C VAL A 323 19.03 18.53 4.94
N GLU A 324 19.85 19.44 5.45
CA GLU A 324 20.73 19.17 6.58
C GLU A 324 19.95 18.77 7.83
N ARG A 325 18.91 19.54 8.18
CA ARG A 325 18.10 19.28 9.38
C ARG A 325 17.26 18.01 9.30
N TYR A 326 16.69 17.69 8.13
CA TYR A 326 15.74 16.59 7.98
C TYR A 326 16.38 15.26 7.55
N ARG A 327 17.67 15.26 7.16
CA ARG A 327 18.39 14.04 6.75
C ARG A 327 18.24 12.91 7.77
N ASP A 328 18.54 13.20 9.04
CA ASP A 328 18.52 12.24 10.13
C ASP A 328 17.29 12.38 11.04
N TYR A 329 16.26 13.11 10.59
CA TYR A 329 15.03 13.29 11.36
C TYR A 329 14.29 11.94 11.50
N PRO A 330 14.09 11.44 12.74
CA PRO A 330 13.63 10.09 12.96
C PRO A 330 12.13 9.94 12.73
N TYR A 331 11.73 8.80 12.17
CA TYR A 331 10.32 8.39 12.18
C TYR A 331 9.90 8.02 13.62
N PRO A 332 8.64 8.29 14.04
CA PRO A 332 8.15 7.90 15.37
C PRO A 332 8.43 6.42 15.69
N ALA A 333 8.94 6.16 16.89
CA ALA A 333 9.34 4.82 17.32
C ALA A 333 8.12 3.90 17.56
N SER A 334 6.99 4.45 17.98
CA SER A 334 5.69 3.77 18.01
C SER A 334 5.21 3.59 16.57
N GLY A 335 5.56 2.46 15.96
CA GLY A 335 5.51 2.24 14.51
C GLY A 335 4.13 2.37 13.83
N LEU A 336 3.04 2.54 14.59
CA LEU A 336 1.69 2.75 14.06
C LEU A 336 1.21 4.20 14.17
N ASP A 337 1.92 5.04 14.92
CA ASP A 337 1.56 6.44 15.06
C ASP A 337 1.91 7.20 13.80
N VAL A 338 1.00 8.08 13.39
CA VAL A 338 1.29 9.04 12.34
C VAL A 338 2.11 10.18 12.96
N PRO A 339 3.12 10.72 12.27
CA PRO A 339 3.86 11.88 12.77
C PRO A 339 2.96 13.03 13.20
N SER A 340 3.38 13.71 14.28
CA SER A 340 2.59 14.78 14.91
C SER A 340 2.21 15.87 13.91
N GLY A 341 0.96 16.31 14.00
CA GLY A 341 0.39 17.34 13.15
C GLY A 341 -0.26 16.81 11.88
N PHE A 342 0.06 15.62 11.36
CA PHE A 342 -0.48 15.16 10.08
C PHE A 342 -2.02 15.12 10.11
N GLU A 343 -2.65 15.81 9.16
CA GLU A 343 -4.12 15.87 9.07
C GLU A 343 -4.62 14.76 8.16
N LEU A 344 -4.97 13.62 8.76
CA LEU A 344 -5.58 12.51 8.02
C LEU A 344 -7.07 12.73 7.83
N VAL A 345 -7.55 12.45 6.63
CA VAL A 345 -8.97 12.39 6.29
C VAL A 345 -9.31 11.00 5.72
N PRO A 346 -10.51 10.47 6.00
CA PRO A 346 -10.88 9.14 5.51
C PRO A 346 -10.97 9.13 3.98
N ALA A 347 -10.66 7.99 3.34
CA ALA A 347 -10.80 7.78 1.90
C ALA A 347 -12.28 7.64 1.44
N THR A 348 -13.13 8.56 1.88
CA THR A 348 -14.54 8.67 1.52
C THR A 348 -14.77 9.90 0.64
N SER A 349 -15.95 10.01 0.02
CA SER A 349 -16.28 11.22 -0.76
C SER A 349 -16.20 12.51 0.06
N ALA A 350 -16.66 12.48 1.32
CA ALA A 350 -16.59 13.64 2.21
C ALA A 350 -15.14 13.97 2.64
N GLY A 351 -14.35 12.93 2.97
CA GLY A 351 -12.94 13.12 3.32
C GLY A 351 -12.12 13.65 2.14
N LEU A 352 -12.33 13.13 0.94
CA LEU A 352 -11.69 13.63 -0.28
C LEU A 352 -12.10 15.07 -0.59
N SER A 353 -13.39 15.40 -0.44
CA SER A 353 -13.85 16.78 -0.61
C SER A 353 -13.19 17.74 0.38
N ARG A 354 -12.97 17.31 1.63
CA ARG A 354 -12.22 18.08 2.64
C ARG A 354 -10.73 18.17 2.30
N ALA A 355 -10.12 17.11 1.77
CA ALA A 355 -8.73 17.17 1.29
C ALA A 355 -8.58 18.22 0.19
N LEU A 356 -9.54 18.27 -0.73
CA LEU A 356 -9.54 19.17 -1.86
C LEU A 356 -10.03 20.59 -1.54
N SER A 357 -10.76 20.84 -0.45
CA SER A 357 -11.16 22.22 -0.09
C SER A 357 -9.97 23.04 0.41
#